data_AF-A0A948GE44-F1
#
_entry.id   AF-A0A948GE44-F1
#
_cell.length_a   1.000
_cell.length_b   1.000
_cell.length_c   1.000
_cell.angle_alpha   90.00
_cell.angle_beta   90.00
_cell.angle_gamma   90.00
#
_symmetry.space_group_name_H-M   'P 1'
#
loop_
_entity.id
_entity.type
_entity.pdbx_description
1 polymer ?
#
loop_
_entity_poly.entity_id
_entity_poly.type
_entity_poly.pdbx_seq_one_letter_code
_entity_poly.pdbx_strand_id
1 'polypeptide(L)'
;MAVPAILAACLEVSETIGAAFQWWGICITLSTILPFVDLVIRLKLGKVSDFHVTRKEERTVPMLFNIGYLTIGAALLWGLGAPREIVAIEMSSLFMIALAFVVTFWWKISLHAIGLVEIYVLLLLVFRSWSFLLWSLCFPALIVAVCWARVYLKKHTISQVLAGACAGAAIPVLTFWVFGLL
;
A
#
# COMPACT_ATOMS: atom_id res chain seq x y z
N MET A 1 4.81 4.64 -6.72
CA MET A 1 5.55 5.15 -5.54
C MET A 1 5.93 4.05 -4.55
N ALA A 2 5.11 3.01 -4.39
CA ALA A 2 5.42 1.90 -3.47
C ALA A 2 6.70 1.13 -3.83
N VAL A 3 6.97 0.89 -5.13
CA VAL A 3 8.07 0.02 -5.58
C VAL A 3 9.46 0.42 -5.04
N PRO A 4 9.93 1.69 -5.18
CA PRO A 4 11.22 2.08 -4.61
C PRO A 4 11.22 2.12 -3.08
N ALA A 5 10.08 2.44 -2.45
CA ALA A 5 9.97 2.50 -1.00
C ALA A 5 10.09 1.10 -0.36
N ILE A 6 9.45 0.09 -0.95
CA ILE A 6 9.58 -1.30 -0.52
C ILE A 6 11.02 -1.79 -0.72
N LEU A 7 11.67 -1.45 -1.84
CA LEU A 7 13.08 -1.80 -2.05
C LEU A 7 13.97 -1.20 -0.97
N ALA A 8 13.78 0.07 -0.66
CA ALA A 8 14.53 0.75 0.40
C ALA A 8 14.32 0.04 1.75
N ALA A 9 13.08 -0.30 2.11
CA ALA A 9 12.80 -1.05 3.33
C ALA A 9 13.44 -2.44 3.34
N CYS A 10 13.41 -3.17 2.22
CA CYS A 10 14.08 -4.47 2.11
C CYS A 10 15.60 -4.33 2.26
N LEU A 11 16.21 -3.29 1.71
CA LEU A 11 17.65 -3.03 1.85
C LEU A 11 18.05 -2.65 3.29
N GLU A 12 17.19 -1.93 4.00
CA GLU A 12 17.44 -1.55 5.41
C GLU A 12 17.35 -2.75 6.35
N VAL A 13 16.38 -3.64 6.12
CA VAL A 13 16.05 -4.71 7.05
C VAL A 13 16.83 -6.00 6.77
N SER A 14 17.22 -6.26 5.52
CA SER A 14 17.86 -7.53 5.15
C SER A 14 19.35 -7.54 5.44
N GLU A 15 19.87 -8.69 5.90
CA GLU A 15 21.29 -8.87 6.19
C GLU A 15 22.19 -8.78 4.94
N THR A 16 21.65 -9.12 3.77
CA THR A 16 22.38 -9.09 2.51
C THR A 16 21.57 -8.43 1.40
N ILE A 17 22.27 -7.83 0.44
CA ILE A 17 21.66 -7.24 -0.76
C ILE A 17 20.89 -8.31 -1.56
N GLY A 18 21.41 -9.54 -1.65
CA GLY A 18 20.74 -10.65 -2.33
C GLY A 18 19.38 -10.98 -1.70
N ALA A 19 19.33 -11.08 -0.37
CA ALA A 19 18.08 -11.30 0.36
C ALA A 19 17.11 -10.11 0.18
N ALA A 20 17.61 -8.87 0.20
CA ALA A 20 16.78 -7.68 -0.03
C ALA A 20 16.07 -7.74 -1.39
N PHE A 21 16.80 -8.08 -2.46
CA PHE A 21 16.20 -8.22 -3.80
C PHE A 21 15.25 -9.41 -3.90
N GLN A 22 15.51 -10.51 -3.19
CA GLN A 22 14.59 -11.65 -3.12
C GLN A 22 13.25 -11.24 -2.50
N TRP A 23 13.28 -10.61 -1.31
CA TRP A 23 12.07 -10.16 -0.62
C TRP A 23 11.32 -9.09 -1.39
N TRP A 24 12.06 -8.10 -1.91
CA TRP A 24 11.50 -7.07 -2.77
C TRP A 24 10.84 -7.67 -4.02
N GLY A 25 11.48 -8.67 -4.64
CA GLY A 25 10.97 -9.39 -5.80
C GLY A 25 9.64 -10.09 -5.54
N ILE A 26 9.48 -10.71 -4.37
CA ILE A 26 8.22 -11.32 -3.94
C ILE A 26 7.15 -10.24 -3.75
N CYS A 27 7.45 -9.21 -2.96
CA CYS A 27 6.52 -8.10 -2.69
C CYS A 27 6.06 -7.41 -3.98
N ILE A 28 6.98 -7.02 -4.88
CA ILE A 28 6.61 -6.31 -6.12
C ILE A 28 5.77 -7.19 -7.04
N THR A 29 6.10 -8.49 -7.13
CA THR A 29 5.37 -9.40 -8.01
C THR A 29 3.91 -9.50 -7.57
N LEU A 30 3.68 -9.68 -6.27
CA LEU A 30 2.34 -9.95 -5.75
C LEU A 30 1.52 -8.70 -5.44
N SER A 31 2.15 -7.62 -4.97
CA SER A 31 1.45 -6.37 -4.64
C SER A 31 1.30 -5.40 -5.82
N THR A 32 2.12 -5.55 -6.86
CA THR A 32 2.15 -4.59 -7.99
C THR A 32 1.97 -5.27 -9.35
N ILE A 33 2.83 -6.22 -9.72
CA ILE A 33 2.86 -6.78 -11.08
C ILE A 33 1.59 -7.58 -11.36
N LEU A 34 1.24 -8.55 -10.51
CA LEU A 34 0.05 -9.39 -10.71
C LEU A 34 -1.26 -8.58 -10.68
N PRO A 35 -1.51 -7.67 -9.71
CA PRO A 35 -2.69 -6.81 -9.73
C PRO A 35 -2.76 -5.93 -10.98
N PHE A 36 -1.63 -5.41 -11.45
CA PHE A 36 -1.58 -4.60 -12.67
C PHE A 36 -1.89 -5.43 -13.92
N VAL A 37 -1.31 -6.62 -14.04
CA VAL A 37 -1.60 -7.54 -15.15
C VAL A 37 -3.07 -7.95 -15.13
N ASP A 38 -3.63 -8.30 -13.96
CA ASP A 38 -5.06 -8.59 -13.79
C ASP A 38 -5.95 -7.42 -14.24
N LEU A 39 -5.61 -6.18 -13.84
CA LEU A 39 -6.31 -4.98 -14.29
C LEU A 39 -6.26 -4.80 -15.81
N VAL A 40 -5.07 -4.95 -16.42
CA VAL A 40 -4.91 -4.83 -17.88
C VAL A 40 -5.72 -5.89 -18.63
N ILE A 41 -5.73 -7.14 -18.14
CA ILE A 41 -6.56 -8.21 -18.71
C ILE A 41 -8.04 -7.82 -18.65
N ARG A 42 -8.51 -7.32 -17.50
CA ARG A 42 -9.91 -6.91 -17.33
C ARG A 42 -10.32 -5.74 -18.22
N LEU A 43 -9.42 -4.77 -18.41
CA LEU A 43 -9.60 -3.67 -19.35
C LEU A 43 -9.77 -4.20 -20.78
N LYS A 44 -8.88 -5.10 -21.22
CA LYS A 44 -8.95 -5.71 -22.56
C LYS A 44 -10.21 -6.55 -22.77
N LEU A 45 -10.72 -7.17 -21.72
CA LEU A 45 -11.97 -7.94 -21.75
C LEU A 45 -13.24 -7.08 -21.60
N GLY A 46 -13.12 -5.75 -21.48
CA GLY A 46 -14.25 -4.84 -21.30
C GLY A 46 -14.96 -4.98 -19.95
N LYS A 47 -14.35 -5.64 -18.96
CA LYS A 47 -14.91 -5.82 -17.61
C LYS A 47 -14.70 -4.60 -16.71
N VAL A 48 -13.77 -3.72 -17.08
CA VAL A 48 -13.47 -2.44 -16.44
C VAL A 48 -13.45 -1.37 -17.52
N SER A 49 -14.09 -0.23 -17.24
CA SER A 49 -14.31 0.84 -18.21
C SER A 49 -13.12 1.77 -18.37
N ASP A 50 -12.30 1.94 -17.33
CA ASP A 50 -11.16 2.84 -17.34
C ASP A 50 -10.03 2.40 -16.40
N PHE A 51 -8.80 2.83 -16.69
CA PHE A 51 -7.62 2.46 -15.92
C PHE A 51 -7.69 2.87 -14.44
N HIS A 52 -8.41 3.94 -14.09
CA HIS A 52 -8.55 4.40 -12.71
C HIS A 52 -9.70 3.71 -11.97
N VAL A 53 -10.39 2.77 -12.62
CA VAL A 53 -11.54 2.03 -12.09
C VAL A 53 -12.49 3.00 -11.39
N THR A 54 -12.97 4.00 -12.13
CA THR A 54 -13.68 5.15 -11.55
C THR A 54 -15.03 4.73 -10.97
N ARG A 55 -15.65 3.71 -11.58
CA ARG A 55 -16.93 3.12 -11.15
C ARG A 55 -16.71 2.19 -9.98
N LYS A 56 -17.52 2.34 -8.93
CA LYS A 56 -17.37 1.60 -7.67
C LYS A 56 -17.64 0.11 -7.88
N GLU A 57 -18.59 -0.18 -8.76
CA GLU A 57 -19.09 -1.50 -9.13
C GLU A 57 -17.99 -2.35 -9.79
N GLU A 58 -17.06 -1.70 -10.48
CA GLU A 58 -15.93 -2.32 -11.16
C GLU A 58 -14.74 -2.58 -10.22
N ARG A 59 -14.75 -2.04 -8.99
CA ARG A 59 -13.63 -2.15 -8.02
C ARG A 59 -13.63 -3.44 -7.24
N THR A 60 -14.80 -4.01 -6.96
CA THR A 60 -14.96 -5.16 -6.06
C THR A 60 -14.09 -6.33 -6.48
N VAL A 61 -14.11 -6.69 -7.77
CA VAL A 61 -13.36 -7.86 -8.25
C VAL A 61 -11.85 -7.61 -8.26
N PRO A 62 -11.30 -6.52 -8.83
CA PRO A 62 -9.88 -6.20 -8.72
C PRO A 62 -9.37 -6.16 -7.28
N MET A 63 -10.15 -5.60 -6.34
CA MET A 63 -9.78 -5.54 -4.93
C MET A 63 -9.73 -6.93 -4.29
N LEU A 64 -10.69 -7.81 -4.60
CA LEU A 64 -10.71 -9.18 -4.09
C LEU A 64 -9.50 -9.99 -4.59
N PHE A 65 -9.14 -9.85 -5.86
CA PHE A 65 -7.93 -10.47 -6.41
C PHE A 65 -6.68 -9.93 -5.74
N ASN A 66 -6.60 -8.62 -5.51
CA ASN A 66 -5.48 -8.00 -4.80
C ASN A 66 -5.34 -8.51 -3.35
N ILE A 67 -6.45 -8.68 -2.63
CA ILE A 67 -6.46 -9.34 -1.31
C ILE A 67 -5.86 -10.75 -1.41
N GLY A 68 -6.26 -11.52 -2.43
CA GLY A 68 -5.71 -12.86 -2.67
C GLY A 68 -4.20 -12.85 -2.91
N TYR A 69 -3.71 -11.97 -3.80
CA TYR A 69 -2.28 -11.87 -4.10
C TYR A 69 -1.45 -11.46 -2.87
N LEU A 70 -1.90 -10.46 -2.11
CA LEU A 70 -1.23 -10.01 -0.89
C LEU A 70 -1.27 -11.09 0.21
N THR A 71 -2.35 -11.87 0.30
CA THR A 71 -2.43 -13.00 1.24
C THR A 71 -1.40 -14.07 0.89
N ILE A 72 -1.28 -14.42 -0.40
CA ILE A 72 -0.26 -15.35 -0.88
C ILE A 72 1.13 -14.78 -0.61
N GLY A 73 1.34 -13.48 -0.82
CA GLY A 73 2.62 -12.82 -0.57
C GLY A 73 3.03 -12.86 0.89
N ALA A 74 2.12 -12.50 1.79
CA ALA A 74 2.37 -12.60 3.22
C ALA A 74 2.68 -14.04 3.66
N ALA A 75 1.94 -15.02 3.15
CA ALA A 75 2.18 -16.44 3.46
C ALA A 75 3.55 -16.93 2.94
N LEU A 76 3.94 -16.53 1.73
CA LEU A 76 5.25 -16.87 1.17
C LEU A 76 6.40 -16.21 1.95
N LEU A 77 6.28 -14.92 2.24
CA LEU A 77 7.30 -14.20 3.03
C LEU A 77 7.47 -14.83 4.42
N TRP A 78 6.36 -15.12 5.09
CA TRP A 78 6.38 -15.80 6.39
C TRP A 78 6.99 -17.20 6.30
N GLY A 79 6.54 -18.01 5.34
CA GLY A 79 7.00 -19.39 5.17
C GLY A 79 8.48 -19.50 4.76
N LEU A 80 9.01 -18.50 4.07
CA LEU A 80 10.43 -18.42 3.68
C LEU A 80 11.31 -17.76 4.74
N GLY A 81 10.75 -17.35 5.89
CA GLY A 81 11.52 -16.74 6.97
C GLY A 81 11.99 -15.32 6.68
N ALA A 82 11.19 -14.54 5.94
CA ALA A 82 11.49 -13.13 5.73
C ALA A 82 11.52 -12.36 7.07
N PRO A 83 12.32 -11.28 7.17
CA PRO A 83 12.29 -10.38 8.31
C PRO A 83 10.88 -9.91 8.66
N ARG A 84 10.60 -9.75 9.97
CA ARG A 84 9.26 -9.46 10.49
C ARG A 84 8.72 -8.15 9.95
N GLU A 85 9.57 -7.16 9.73
CA GLU A 85 9.24 -5.85 9.19
C GLU A 85 8.72 -5.97 7.75
N ILE A 86 9.31 -6.84 6.94
CA ILE A 86 8.88 -7.07 5.55
C ILE A 86 7.51 -7.76 5.54
N VAL A 87 7.30 -8.75 6.40
CA VAL A 87 5.97 -9.37 6.55
C VAL A 87 4.95 -8.36 7.07
N ALA A 88 5.31 -7.51 8.03
CA ALA A 88 4.43 -6.47 8.56
C ALA A 88 4.06 -5.42 7.51
N ILE A 89 4.98 -5.04 6.62
CA ILE A 89 4.69 -4.17 5.46
C ILE A 89 3.64 -4.82 4.56
N GLU A 90 3.84 -6.08 4.16
CA GLU A 90 2.90 -6.78 3.27
C GLU A 90 1.53 -6.95 3.94
N MET A 91 1.51 -7.31 5.23
CA MET A 91 0.28 -7.44 6.02
C MET A 91 -0.45 -6.11 6.22
N SER A 92 0.28 -5.00 6.39
CA SER A 92 -0.31 -3.65 6.43
C SER A 92 -1.07 -3.37 5.13
N SER A 93 -0.44 -3.62 3.99
CA SER A 93 -1.07 -3.43 2.68
C SER A 93 -2.27 -4.35 2.47
N LEU A 94 -2.20 -5.60 2.95
CA LEU A 94 -3.33 -6.54 2.95
C LEU A 94 -4.52 -5.99 3.76
N PHE A 95 -4.28 -5.57 5.01
CA PHE A 95 -5.34 -5.01 5.87
C PHE A 95 -5.91 -3.71 5.30
N MET A 96 -5.07 -2.91 4.64
CA MET A 96 -5.49 -1.69 3.97
C MET A 96 -6.44 -1.95 2.81
N ILE A 97 -6.08 -2.87 1.90
CA ILE A 97 -6.96 -3.19 0.79
C ILE A 97 -8.23 -3.89 1.26
N ALA A 98 -8.16 -4.70 2.32
CA ALA A 98 -9.32 -5.35 2.94
C ALA A 98 -10.27 -4.32 3.57
N LEU A 99 -9.74 -3.34 4.32
CA LEU A 99 -10.53 -2.24 4.86
C LEU A 99 -11.17 -1.45 3.71
N ALA A 100 -10.39 -1.08 2.70
CA ALA A 100 -10.92 -0.32 1.57
C ALA A 100 -12.01 -1.10 0.83
N PHE A 101 -11.87 -2.41 0.68
CA PHE A 101 -12.86 -3.30 0.06
C PHE A 101 -14.17 -3.26 0.84
N VAL A 102 -14.09 -3.43 2.17
CA VAL A 102 -15.24 -3.38 3.07
C VAL A 102 -15.91 -2.01 3.00
N VAL A 103 -15.16 -0.92 3.22
CA VAL A 103 -15.70 0.45 3.17
C VAL A 103 -16.36 0.75 1.83
N THR A 104 -15.79 0.23 0.73
CA THR A 104 -16.30 0.45 -0.62
C THR A 104 -17.74 -0.01 -0.76
N PHE A 105 -18.28 -0.96 0.01
CA PHE A 105 -19.70 -1.34 -0.08
C PHE A 105 -20.67 -0.20 0.29
N TRP A 106 -20.31 0.66 1.23
CA TRP A 106 -21.18 1.75 1.70
C TRP A 106 -20.74 3.14 1.22
N TRP A 107 -19.43 3.36 1.07
CA TRP A 107 -18.89 4.69 0.81
C TRP A 107 -17.61 4.64 -0.03
N LYS A 108 -17.33 5.69 -0.82
CA LYS A 108 -16.06 5.77 -1.55
C LYS A 108 -14.95 6.22 -0.60
N ILE A 109 -13.76 5.62 -0.68
CA ILE A 109 -12.57 6.07 0.04
C ILE A 109 -11.44 6.39 -0.96
N SER A 110 -10.56 7.33 -0.61
CA SER A 110 -9.44 7.73 -1.47
C SER A 110 -8.26 6.75 -1.36
N LEU A 111 -8.15 5.82 -2.31
CA LEU A 111 -7.03 4.88 -2.40
C LEU A 111 -5.66 5.56 -2.66
N HIS A 112 -5.65 6.82 -3.09
CA HIS A 112 -4.42 7.58 -3.25
C HIS A 112 -3.95 8.20 -1.93
N ALA A 113 -4.89 8.70 -1.12
CA ALA A 113 -4.56 9.25 0.20
C ALA A 113 -4.08 8.15 1.15
N ILE A 114 -4.81 7.01 1.17
CA ILE A 114 -4.48 5.85 1.99
C ILE A 114 -3.07 5.33 1.69
N GLY A 115 -2.72 5.12 0.42
CA GLY A 115 -1.43 4.54 0.03
C GLY A 115 -0.25 5.50 0.21
N LEU A 116 -0.44 6.80 -0.01
CA LEU A 116 0.64 7.77 0.21
C LEU A 116 0.99 7.93 1.68
N VAL A 117 -0.04 8.00 2.54
CA VAL A 117 0.19 8.08 4.00
C VAL A 117 0.74 6.76 4.52
N GLU A 118 0.25 5.61 4.04
CA GLU A 118 0.79 4.29 4.38
C GLU A 118 2.29 4.20 4.09
N ILE A 119 2.71 4.50 2.86
CA ILE A 119 4.11 4.44 2.46
C ILE A 119 4.95 5.35 3.35
N TYR A 120 4.48 6.57 3.62
CA TYR A 120 5.20 7.50 4.46
C TYR A 120 5.36 6.97 5.89
N VAL A 121 4.29 6.44 6.49
CA VAL A 121 4.33 5.90 7.85
C VAL A 121 5.20 4.64 7.93
N LEU A 122 5.07 3.71 6.99
CA LEU A 122 5.93 2.52 6.92
C LEU A 122 7.42 2.90 6.83
N LEU A 123 7.75 3.89 6.02
CA LEU A 123 9.13 4.38 5.92
C LEU A 123 9.62 4.95 7.25
N LEU A 124 8.81 5.70 7.99
CA LEU A 124 9.18 6.20 9.32
C LEU A 124 9.37 5.07 10.35
N LEU A 125 8.61 3.98 10.23
CA LEU A 125 8.70 2.85 11.15
C LEU A 125 9.93 1.99 10.88
N VAL A 126 10.32 1.83 9.62
CA VAL A 126 11.50 1.07 9.22
C VAL A 126 12.79 1.88 9.43
N PHE A 127 12.82 3.12 8.97
CA PHE A 127 14.02 3.95 9.03
C PHE A 127 14.03 4.82 10.28
N ARG A 128 14.80 4.41 11.28
CA ARG A 128 14.91 5.11 12.58
C ARG A 128 16.05 6.14 12.65
N SER A 129 16.78 6.36 11.56
CA SER A 129 17.91 7.28 11.55
C SER A 129 17.47 8.75 11.51
N TRP A 130 18.16 9.60 12.29
CA TRP A 130 17.88 11.04 12.34
C TRP A 130 17.97 11.73 10.98
N SER A 131 18.93 11.32 10.14
CA SER A 131 19.10 11.87 8.80
C SER A 131 17.91 11.54 7.88
N PHE A 132 17.36 10.33 7.98
CA PHE A 132 16.16 9.94 7.23
C PHE A 132 14.94 10.73 7.70
N LEU A 133 14.76 10.87 9.02
CA LEU A 133 13.66 11.65 9.58
C LEU A 133 13.66 13.10 9.07
N LEU A 134 14.81 13.75 9.01
CA LEU A 134 14.94 15.11 8.46
C LEU A 134 14.56 15.18 6.97
N TRP A 135 15.03 14.23 6.15
CA TRP A 135 14.68 14.18 4.73
C TRP A 135 13.19 13.87 4.50
N SER A 136 12.60 13.05 5.37
CA SER A 136 11.20 12.66 5.31
C SER A 136 10.21 13.83 5.50
N LEU A 137 10.66 14.96 6.07
CA LEU A 137 9.84 16.17 6.27
C LEU A 137 9.32 16.78 4.97
N CYS A 138 9.90 16.43 3.82
CA CYS A 138 9.41 16.85 2.50
C CYS A 138 8.16 16.06 2.02
N PHE A 139 7.94 14.84 2.54
CA PHE A 139 6.83 13.97 2.11
C PHE A 139 5.43 14.50 2.48
N PRO A 140 5.20 15.08 3.67
CA PRO A 140 3.92 15.68 4.02
C PRO A 140 3.42 16.71 2.99
N ALA A 141 4.30 17.53 2.42
CA ALA A 141 3.92 18.49 1.38
C ALA A 141 3.38 17.79 0.12
N LEU A 142 4.00 16.69 -0.31
CA LEU A 142 3.52 15.88 -1.42
C LEU A 142 2.17 15.23 -1.11
N ILE A 143 2.00 14.68 0.10
CA ILE A 143 0.73 14.09 0.55
C ILE A 143 -0.38 15.13 0.48
N VAL A 144 -0.16 16.33 1.02
CA VAL A 144 -1.13 17.43 1.00
C VAL A 144 -1.44 17.84 -0.43
N ALA A 145 -0.43 18.00 -1.30
CA ALA A 145 -0.62 18.36 -2.70
C ALA A 145 -1.49 17.33 -3.45
N VAL A 146 -1.22 16.04 -3.27
CA VAL A 146 -2.02 14.97 -3.91
C VAL A 146 -3.44 14.93 -3.32
N CYS A 147 -3.58 15.02 -1.99
CA CYS A 147 -4.88 15.05 -1.32
C CYS A 147 -5.73 16.23 -1.81
N TRP A 148 -5.14 17.42 -1.92
CA TRP A 148 -5.79 18.60 -2.47
C TRP A 148 -6.20 18.39 -3.93
N ALA A 149 -5.31 17.85 -4.78
CA ALA A 149 -5.64 17.58 -6.17
C ALA A 149 -6.85 16.63 -6.33
N ARG A 150 -7.01 15.64 -5.44
CA ARG A 150 -8.17 14.73 -5.47
C ARG A 150 -9.49 15.42 -5.16
N VAL A 151 -9.47 16.40 -4.25
CA VAL A 151 -10.63 17.22 -3.93
C VAL A 151 -10.90 18.24 -5.04
N TYR A 152 -9.86 18.93 -5.51
CA TYR A 152 -9.95 19.95 -6.56
C TYR A 152 -10.50 19.39 -7.88
N LEU A 153 -10.03 18.21 -8.30
CA LEU A 153 -10.53 17.49 -9.48
C LEU A 153 -11.90 16.83 -9.26
N LYS A 154 -12.55 17.08 -8.11
CA LYS A 154 -13.87 16.54 -7.72
C LYS A 154 -13.95 15.01 -7.79
N LYS A 155 -12.80 14.33 -7.62
CA LYS A 155 -12.74 12.85 -7.58
C LYS A 155 -13.15 12.31 -6.21
N HIS A 156 -12.88 13.07 -5.15
CA HIS A 156 -13.21 12.72 -3.77
C HIS A 156 -13.66 13.94 -2.97
N THR A 157 -14.44 13.74 -1.91
CA THR A 157 -14.72 14.78 -0.91
C THR A 157 -13.57 14.85 0.11
N ILE A 158 -13.51 15.95 0.87
CA ILE A 158 -12.53 16.12 1.96
C ILE A 158 -12.64 14.95 2.97
N SER A 159 -13.86 14.57 3.36
CA SER A 159 -14.08 13.46 4.29
C SER A 159 -13.53 12.12 3.77
N GLN A 160 -13.66 11.82 2.48
CA GLN A 160 -13.12 10.59 1.88
C GLN A 160 -11.59 10.56 1.84
N VAL A 161 -10.98 11.74 1.68
CA VAL A 161 -9.53 11.91 1.70
C VAL A 161 -9.00 11.79 3.13
N LEU A 162 -9.62 12.46 4.09
CA LEU A 162 -9.25 12.38 5.51
C LEU A 162 -9.41 10.96 6.06
N ALA A 163 -10.53 10.29 5.78
CA ALA A 163 -10.72 8.89 6.18
C ALA A 163 -9.64 7.98 5.59
N GLY A 164 -9.29 8.17 4.32
CA GLY A 164 -8.18 7.46 3.68
C GLY A 164 -6.84 7.72 4.36
N ALA A 165 -6.51 8.98 4.64
CA ALA A 165 -5.28 9.36 5.33
C ALA A 165 -5.20 8.79 6.76
N CYS A 166 -6.30 8.83 7.53
CA CYS A 166 -6.37 8.24 8.86
C CYS A 166 -6.15 6.72 8.83
N ALA A 167 -6.78 6.00 7.89
CA ALA A 167 -6.51 4.58 7.69
C ALA A 167 -5.04 4.32 7.29
N GLY A 168 -4.53 5.16 6.39
CA GLY A 168 -3.12 5.34 5.99
C GLY A 168 -2.14 5.36 7.15
N ALA A 169 -2.48 6.05 8.23
CA ALA A 169 -1.62 6.15 9.39
C ALA A 169 -1.84 5.03 10.41
N ALA A 170 -3.12 4.69 10.67
CA ALA A 170 -3.47 3.77 11.73
C ALA A 170 -3.07 2.32 11.44
N ILE A 171 -3.34 1.82 10.23
CA ILE A 171 -3.11 0.40 9.92
C ILE A 171 -1.64 0.01 9.98
N PRO A 172 -0.69 0.77 9.40
CA PRO A 172 0.73 0.43 9.51
C PRO A 172 1.22 0.40 10.97
N VAL A 173 0.83 1.40 11.77
CA VAL A 173 1.19 1.47 13.20
C VAL A 173 0.63 0.28 13.97
N LEU A 174 -0.66 -0.03 13.80
CA LEU A 174 -1.29 -1.17 14.47
C LEU A 174 -0.66 -2.49 14.04
N THR A 175 -0.34 -2.64 12.76
CA THR A 175 0.31 -3.84 12.23
C THR A 175 1.69 -4.03 12.85
N PHE A 176 2.52 -2.99 12.88
CA PHE A 176 3.84 -3.04 13.51
C PHE A 176 3.75 -3.31 15.02
N TRP A 177 2.77 -2.74 15.70
CA TRP A 177 2.51 -3.02 17.11
C TRP A 177 2.20 -4.49 17.37
N VAL A 178 1.30 -5.09 16.58
CA VAL A 178 0.94 -6.52 16.68
C VAL A 178 2.15 -7.42 16.42
N PHE A 179 3.04 -7.02 15.52
CA PHE A 179 4.27 -7.74 15.21
C PHE A 179 5.39 -7.53 16.26
N GLY A 180 5.18 -6.66 17.26
CA GLY A 180 6.16 -6.34 18.30
C GLY A 180 7.35 -5.51 17.80
N LEU A 181 7.12 -4.65 16.81
CA LEU A 181 8.15 -3.83 16.15
C LEU A 181 8.17 -2.36 16.62
N LEU A 182 7.27 -1.98 17.53
CA LEU A 182 7.19 -0.64 18.12
C LEU A 182 7.80 -0.56 19.51
#